data_AF-A0A2N9N2J1-F1
#
_entry.id   AF-A0A2N9N2J1-F1
#
_cell.length_a   1.000
_cell.length_b   1.000
_cell.length_c   1.000
_cell.angle_alpha   90.00
_cell.angle_beta   90.00
_cell.angle_gamma   90.00
#
_symmetry.space_group_name_H-M   'P 1'
#
loop_
_entity.id
_entity.type
_entity.pdbx_description
1 polymer ?
#
loop_
_entity_poly.entity_id
_entity_poly.type
_entity_poly.pdbx_seq_one_letter_code
_entity_poly.pdbx_strand_id
1 'polypeptide(L)'
;MVVKLSKVLRRLLRKHENFSALRDELSFIEDYLSIEVIRFGDKLRFEKDVADDTLDMLVPSMLLQPLVENSIKHGLSNKVEGGTIRIHCRRSESRLHLLVEDDGVGIPEAKLATLLDRGIGVSNVNERLKVLFGNAYRMWIDSQPGKGTRIQIEVPELQSTLAAVS
;
A
#
# COMPACT_ATOMS: atom_id res chain seq x y z
N MET A 1 9.43 -19.20 -14.39
CA MET A 1 9.27 -19.06 -12.91
C MET A 1 10.55 -18.59 -12.20
N VAL A 2 11.74 -19.07 -12.57
CA VAL A 2 13.02 -18.70 -11.90
C VAL A 2 13.33 -17.19 -11.96
N VAL A 3 13.07 -16.53 -13.10
CA VAL A 3 13.38 -15.10 -13.30
C VAL A 3 12.57 -14.16 -12.38
N LYS A 4 11.31 -14.50 -12.08
CA LYS A 4 10.43 -13.68 -11.23
C LYS A 4 10.82 -13.75 -9.76
N LEU A 5 11.16 -14.95 -9.26
CA LEU A 5 11.69 -15.12 -7.91
C LEU A 5 13.05 -14.43 -7.75
N SER A 6 13.90 -14.45 -8.78
CA SER A 6 15.15 -13.71 -8.79
C SER A 6 14.97 -12.19 -8.74
N LYS A 7 13.86 -11.62 -9.25
CA LYS A 7 13.53 -10.19 -9.08
C LYS A 7 13.11 -9.88 -7.64
N VAL A 8 12.25 -10.72 -7.05
CA VAL A 8 11.84 -10.60 -5.65
C VAL A 8 13.05 -10.67 -4.71
N LEU A 9 13.92 -11.67 -4.89
CA LEU A 9 15.16 -11.82 -4.09
C LEU A 9 16.13 -10.66 -4.28
N ARG A 10 16.37 -10.19 -5.52
CA ARG A 10 17.25 -9.04 -5.77
C ARG A 10 16.74 -7.77 -5.09
N ARG A 11 15.43 -7.59 -5.02
CA ARG A 11 14.79 -6.42 -4.42
C ARG A 11 14.78 -6.51 -2.89
N LEU A 12 14.61 -7.70 -2.32
CA LEU A 12 14.84 -7.96 -0.89
C LEU A 12 16.29 -7.67 -0.46
N LEU A 13 17.26 -7.83 -1.37
CA LEU A 13 18.67 -7.46 -1.16
C LEU A 13 18.96 -5.96 -1.42
N ARG A 14 18.06 -5.23 -2.10
CA ARG A 14 18.12 -3.76 -2.28
C ARG A 14 17.52 -2.98 -1.11
N LYS A 15 17.24 -3.63 0.02
CA LYS A 15 16.63 -3.10 1.27
C LYS A 15 17.31 -1.89 1.91
N HIS A 16 18.31 -1.29 1.26
CA HIS A 16 19.07 -0.13 1.73
C HIS A 16 18.53 1.22 1.24
N GLU A 17 17.50 1.26 0.40
CA GLU A 17 16.84 2.52 0.04
C GLU A 17 15.55 2.73 0.86
N ASN A 18 15.52 3.79 1.66
CA ASN A 18 14.38 4.16 2.51
C ASN A 18 13.13 4.52 1.69
N PHE A 19 13.33 4.95 0.44
CA PHE A 19 12.30 5.44 -0.47
C PHE A 19 12.38 4.74 -1.84
N SER A 20 11.23 4.65 -2.51
CA SER A 20 11.06 4.18 -3.88
C SER A 20 10.07 5.10 -4.61
N ALA A 21 10.10 5.11 -5.95
CA ALA A 21 9.07 5.83 -6.69
C ALA A 21 7.72 5.11 -6.53
N LEU A 22 6.62 5.87 -6.46
CA LEU A 22 5.28 5.29 -6.34
C LEU A 22 4.97 4.28 -7.46
N ARG A 23 5.44 4.55 -8.69
CA ARG A 23 5.35 3.62 -9.83
C ARG A 23 5.96 2.24 -9.54
N ASP A 24 7.03 2.17 -8.73
CA ASP A 24 7.72 0.93 -8.42
C ASP A 24 6.98 0.11 -7.36
N GLU A 25 6.29 0.77 -6.43
CA GLU A 25 5.36 0.13 -5.49
C GLU A 25 4.15 -0.41 -6.25
N LEU A 26 3.54 0.39 -7.14
CA LEU A 26 2.38 -0.03 -7.95
C LEU A 26 2.73 -1.22 -8.86
N SER A 27 3.87 -1.15 -9.57
CA SER A 27 4.34 -2.26 -10.41
C SER A 27 4.58 -3.54 -9.61
N PHE A 28 5.06 -3.42 -8.36
CA PHE A 28 5.20 -4.57 -7.47
C PHE A 28 3.84 -5.17 -7.10
N ILE A 29 2.85 -4.33 -6.78
CA ILE A 29 1.49 -4.78 -6.48
C ILE A 29 0.89 -5.54 -7.67
N GLU A 30 1.06 -5.03 -8.88
CA GLU A 30 0.57 -5.69 -10.10
C GLU A 30 1.24 -7.06 -10.31
N ASP A 31 2.56 -7.12 -10.16
CA ASP A 31 3.31 -8.38 -10.24
C ASP A 31 2.85 -9.38 -9.17
N TYR A 32 2.65 -8.92 -7.94
CA TYR A 32 2.17 -9.72 -6.82
C TYR A 32 0.76 -10.26 -7.06
N LEU A 33 -0.17 -9.40 -7.46
CA LEU A 33 -1.56 -9.77 -7.76
C LEU A 33 -1.66 -10.73 -8.94
N SER A 34 -0.81 -10.56 -9.97
CA SER A 34 -0.76 -11.50 -11.10
C SER A 34 -0.44 -12.95 -10.69
N ILE A 35 0.25 -13.12 -9.55
CA ILE A 35 0.57 -14.43 -8.97
C ILE A 35 -0.57 -14.91 -8.07
N GLU A 36 -1.13 -14.04 -7.22
CA GLU A 36 -2.22 -14.40 -6.31
C GLU A 36 -3.56 -14.68 -7.04
N VAL A 37 -3.79 -14.08 -8.21
CA VAL A 37 -4.93 -14.41 -9.10
C VAL A 37 -4.92 -15.89 -9.49
N ILE A 38 -3.76 -16.54 -9.57
CA ILE A 38 -3.68 -18.00 -9.83
C ILE A 38 -4.25 -18.81 -8.65
N ARG A 39 -4.18 -18.28 -7.42
CA ARG A 39 -4.67 -18.93 -6.19
C ARG A 39 -6.13 -18.59 -5.88
N PHE A 40 -6.54 -17.35 -6.12
CA PHE A 40 -7.90 -16.86 -5.87
C PHE A 40 -8.84 -16.98 -7.08
N GLY A 41 -8.32 -17.35 -8.25
CA GLY A 41 -9.05 -17.40 -9.52
C GLY A 41 -9.39 -16.00 -10.05
N ASP A 42 -10.30 -15.94 -11.04
CA ASP A 42 -10.76 -14.70 -11.71
C ASP A 42 -11.60 -13.76 -10.81
N LYS A 43 -11.59 -13.99 -9.50
CA LYS A 43 -12.46 -13.34 -8.51
C LYS A 43 -11.83 -12.12 -7.85
N LEU A 44 -10.53 -11.90 -8.02
CA LEU A 44 -9.83 -10.74 -7.50
C LEU A 44 -9.71 -9.66 -8.58
N ARG A 45 -10.33 -8.50 -8.34
CA ARG A 45 -10.21 -7.32 -9.20
C ARG A 45 -9.26 -6.31 -8.58
N PHE A 46 -8.44 -5.69 -9.41
CA PHE A 46 -7.55 -4.62 -9.02
C PHE A 46 -7.83 -3.39 -9.88
N GLU A 47 -8.21 -2.30 -9.24
CA GLU A 47 -8.52 -1.03 -9.88
C GLU A 47 -7.54 0.02 -9.36
N LYS A 48 -7.03 0.86 -10.26
CA LYS A 48 -6.16 1.97 -9.91
C LYS A 48 -6.63 3.24 -10.58
N ASP A 49 -6.64 4.29 -9.79
CA ASP A 49 -6.95 5.64 -10.22
C ASP A 49 -5.87 6.57 -9.64
N VAL A 50 -4.76 6.64 -10.36
CA VAL A 50 -3.51 7.26 -9.92
C VAL A 50 -3.22 8.42 -10.86
N ALA A 51 -3.10 9.63 -10.32
CA ALA A 51 -2.73 10.79 -11.12
C ALA A 51 -1.26 10.67 -11.59
N ASP A 52 -0.99 10.95 -12.87
CA ASP A 52 0.33 10.74 -13.49
C ASP A 52 1.45 11.52 -12.77
N ASP A 53 1.13 12.70 -12.24
CA ASP A 53 2.05 13.55 -11.47
C ASP A 53 2.44 12.98 -10.11
N THR A 54 1.81 11.88 -9.66
CA THR A 54 2.16 11.16 -8.44
C THR A 54 3.13 10.00 -8.67
N LEU A 55 3.28 9.52 -9.90
CA LEU A 55 4.02 8.27 -10.21
C LEU A 55 5.50 8.33 -9.84
N ASP A 56 6.11 9.51 -9.95
CA ASP A 56 7.52 9.78 -9.63
C ASP A 56 7.76 10.32 -8.22
N MET A 57 6.70 10.52 -7.45
CA MET A 57 6.86 10.93 -6.05
C MET A 57 7.55 9.81 -5.28
N LEU A 58 8.57 10.20 -4.50
CA LEU A 58 9.26 9.28 -3.60
C LEU A 58 8.37 8.98 -2.40
N VAL A 59 8.11 7.70 -2.18
CA VAL A 59 7.34 7.17 -1.05
C VAL A 59 8.21 6.18 -0.27
N PRO A 60 7.95 5.95 1.02
CA PRO A 60 8.67 4.92 1.76
C PRO A 60 8.57 3.57 1.05
N SER A 61 9.70 2.88 0.89
CA SER A 61 9.70 1.52 0.34
C SER A 61 8.79 0.60 1.17
N MET A 62 8.05 -0.30 0.52
CA MET A 62 7.05 -1.19 1.15
C MET A 62 5.87 -0.44 1.78
N LEU A 63 5.40 0.63 1.15
CA LEU A 63 4.22 1.37 1.59
C LEU A 63 2.93 0.64 1.21
N LEU A 64 2.81 0.22 -0.05
CA LEU A 64 1.57 -0.38 -0.57
C LEU A 64 1.47 -1.87 -0.28
N GLN A 65 2.60 -2.58 -0.33
CA GLN A 65 2.65 -4.03 -0.21
C GLN A 65 1.94 -4.55 1.06
N PRO A 66 2.25 -4.07 2.28
CA PRO A 66 1.61 -4.60 3.49
C PRO A 66 0.10 -4.33 3.53
N LEU A 67 -0.37 -3.24 2.92
CA LEU A 67 -1.78 -2.87 2.90
C LEU A 67 -2.56 -3.78 1.96
N VAL A 68 -2.05 -3.99 0.75
CA VAL A 68 -2.65 -4.88 -0.25
C VAL A 68 -2.63 -6.33 0.22
N GLU A 69 -1.52 -6.81 0.79
CA GLU A 69 -1.43 -8.15 1.36
C GLU A 69 -2.48 -8.37 2.48
N ASN A 70 -2.70 -7.36 3.33
CA ASN A 70 -3.71 -7.43 4.37
C ASN A 70 -5.13 -7.48 3.80
N SER A 71 -5.43 -6.67 2.77
CA SER A 71 -6.74 -6.71 2.10
C SER A 71 -7.02 -8.09 1.51
N ILE A 72 -6.05 -8.73 0.84
CA ILE A 72 -6.24 -10.09 0.30
C ILE A 72 -6.41 -11.11 1.44
N LYS A 73 -5.46 -11.14 2.38
CA LYS A 73 -5.40 -12.18 3.40
C LYS A 73 -6.54 -12.13 4.41
N HIS A 74 -6.95 -10.93 4.81
CA HIS A 74 -7.91 -10.72 5.88
C HIS A 74 -9.25 -10.17 5.40
N GLY A 75 -9.26 -9.36 4.33
CA GLY A 75 -10.48 -8.77 3.77
C GLY A 75 -11.20 -9.70 2.81
N LEU A 76 -10.48 -10.27 1.84
CA LEU A 76 -11.08 -10.94 0.68
C LEU A 76 -11.04 -12.47 0.74
N SER A 77 -10.13 -13.06 1.53
CA SER A 77 -9.91 -14.52 1.54
C SER A 77 -11.13 -15.37 1.88
N ASN A 78 -12.07 -14.82 2.65
CA ASN A 78 -13.30 -15.50 3.06
C ASN A 78 -14.52 -15.17 2.19
N LYS A 79 -14.37 -14.32 1.16
CA LYS A 79 -15.47 -13.95 0.25
C LYS A 79 -15.54 -14.93 -0.92
N VAL A 80 -16.62 -15.72 -0.97
CA VAL A 80 -16.88 -16.67 -2.06
C VAL A 80 -17.02 -15.97 -3.42
N GLU A 81 -17.52 -14.74 -3.42
CA GLU A 81 -17.82 -13.94 -4.61
C GLU A 81 -16.59 -13.25 -5.21
N GLY A 82 -15.46 -13.28 -4.49
CA GLY A 82 -14.31 -12.45 -4.82
C GLY A 82 -14.36 -11.06 -4.20
N GLY A 83 -13.45 -10.20 -4.64
CA GLY A 83 -13.37 -8.84 -4.14
C GLY A 83 -12.52 -7.93 -4.99
N THR A 84 -12.62 -6.65 -4.69
CA THR A 84 -11.96 -5.56 -5.40
C THR A 84 -11.03 -4.85 -4.45
N ILE A 85 -9.78 -4.64 -4.88
CA ILE A 85 -8.84 -3.72 -4.25
C ILE A 85 -8.70 -2.50 -5.15
N ARG A 86 -8.86 -1.32 -4.57
CA ARG A 86 -8.73 -0.03 -5.26
C ARG A 86 -7.58 0.77 -4.68
N ILE A 87 -6.78 1.36 -5.54
CA ILE A 87 -5.75 2.34 -5.14
C ILE A 87 -6.04 3.66 -5.82
N HIS A 88 -6.19 4.72 -5.01
CA HIS A 88 -6.32 6.09 -5.49
C HIS A 88 -5.13 6.91 -5.04
N CYS A 89 -4.55 7.67 -5.96
CA CYS A 89 -3.46 8.59 -5.66
C CYS A 89 -3.75 9.96 -6.26
N ARG A 90 -3.60 11.00 -5.44
CA ARG A 90 -3.72 12.40 -5.85
C ARG A 90 -2.63 13.22 -5.20
N ARG A 91 -2.19 14.26 -5.91
CA ARG A 91 -1.33 15.32 -5.36
C ARG A 91 -2.18 16.53 -5.05
N SER A 92 -2.03 17.10 -3.86
CA SER A 92 -2.65 18.37 -3.49
C SER A 92 -1.78 19.05 -2.42
N GLU A 93 -1.64 20.38 -2.49
CA GLU A 93 -0.92 21.17 -1.48
C GLU A 93 0.49 20.64 -1.14
N SER A 94 1.23 20.17 -2.14
CA SER A 94 2.57 19.54 -1.97
C SER A 94 2.56 18.30 -1.07
N ARG A 95 1.44 17.58 -1.03
CA ARG A 95 1.27 16.30 -0.33
C ARG A 95 0.76 15.24 -1.28
N LEU A 96 1.21 14.01 -1.06
CA LEU A 96 0.62 12.82 -1.67
C LEU A 96 -0.55 12.37 -0.80
N HIS A 97 -1.73 12.27 -1.40
CA HIS A 97 -2.90 11.62 -0.83
C HIS A 97 -3.04 10.25 -1.47
N LEU A 98 -2.90 9.22 -0.65
CA LEU A 98 -2.99 7.83 -1.05
C LEU A 98 -4.16 7.17 -0.31
N LEU A 99 -5.04 6.50 -1.06
CA LEU A 99 -6.14 5.70 -0.53
C LEU A 99 -6.01 4.27 -1.05
N VAL A 100 -5.99 3.30 -0.14
CA VAL A 100 -6.14 1.88 -0.44
C VAL A 100 -7.47 1.42 0.12
N GLU A 101 -8.34 0.88 -0.73
CA GLU A 101 -9.66 0.39 -0.37
C GLU A 101 -9.83 -1.06 -0.79
N ASP A 102 -10.51 -1.86 0.04
CA ASP A 102 -11.05 -3.15 -0.36
C ASP A 102 -12.53 -3.25 -0.02
N ASP A 103 -13.27 -4.06 -0.79
CA ASP A 103 -14.69 -4.37 -0.54
C ASP A 103 -14.87 -5.65 0.30
N GLY A 104 -13.90 -5.98 1.14
CA GLY A 104 -13.87 -7.21 1.92
C GLY A 104 -14.85 -7.28 3.10
N VAL A 105 -14.60 -8.24 3.99
CA VAL A 105 -15.45 -8.48 5.17
C VAL A 105 -15.41 -7.34 6.20
N GLY A 106 -14.47 -6.40 6.06
CA GLY A 106 -14.27 -5.29 6.99
C GLY A 106 -13.75 -5.71 8.37
N ILE A 107 -13.48 -4.72 9.21
CA ILE A 107 -12.86 -4.86 10.52
C ILE A 107 -13.87 -4.41 11.59
N PRO A 108 -14.16 -5.23 12.62
CA PRO A 108 -14.96 -4.79 13.75
C PRO A 108 -14.31 -3.64 14.51
N GLU A 109 -15.12 -2.68 14.99
CA GLU A 109 -14.67 -1.47 15.70
C GLU A 109 -13.71 -1.78 16.87
N ALA A 110 -14.00 -2.83 17.64
CA ALA A 110 -13.15 -3.28 18.75
C ALA A 110 -11.72 -3.63 18.34
N LYS A 111 -11.50 -4.09 17.09
CA LYS A 111 -10.16 -4.37 16.54
C LYS A 111 -9.53 -3.13 15.92
N LEU A 112 -10.34 -2.27 15.32
CA LEU A 112 -9.88 -1.06 14.61
C LEU A 112 -9.05 -0.15 15.52
N ALA A 113 -9.49 0.03 16.78
CA ALA A 113 -8.80 0.86 17.78
C ALA A 113 -7.35 0.43 18.09
N THR A 114 -7.02 -0.85 17.86
CA THR A 114 -5.68 -1.40 18.15
C THR A 114 -4.87 -1.70 16.89
N LEU A 115 -5.45 -1.49 15.71
CA LEU A 115 -4.87 -1.98 14.46
C LEU A 115 -3.57 -1.26 14.09
N LEU A 116 -3.50 0.05 14.35
CA LEU A 116 -2.33 0.88 14.11
C LEU A 116 -1.18 0.57 15.08
N ASP A 117 -1.46 -0.02 16.24
CA ASP A 117 -0.47 -0.31 17.29
C ASP A 117 -0.06 -1.80 17.36
N ARG A 118 -0.90 -2.72 16.88
CA ARG A 118 -0.70 -4.18 17.04
C ARG A 118 -0.78 -4.99 15.75
N GLY A 119 -1.25 -4.40 14.64
CA GLY A 119 -1.43 -5.12 13.39
C GLY A 119 -0.15 -5.20 12.57
N ILE A 120 0.56 -6.34 12.56
CA ILE A 120 1.89 -6.52 11.95
C ILE A 120 2.11 -5.75 10.63
N GLY A 121 1.20 -5.84 9.64
CA GLY A 121 1.39 -5.12 8.37
C GLY A 121 1.12 -3.62 8.46
N VAL A 122 -0.03 -3.22 9.03
CA VAL A 122 -0.48 -1.81 9.07
C VAL A 122 0.30 -0.99 10.11
N SER A 123 0.62 -1.58 11.27
CA SER A 123 1.43 -0.95 12.32
C SER A 123 2.85 -0.68 11.82
N ASN A 124 3.46 -1.60 11.07
CA ASN A 124 4.77 -1.40 10.48
C ASN A 124 4.79 -0.23 9.49
N VAL A 125 3.72 -0.07 8.68
CA VAL A 125 3.57 1.09 7.79
C VAL A 125 3.45 2.37 8.62
N ASN A 126 2.60 2.39 9.64
CA ASN A 126 2.41 3.56 10.51
C ASN A 126 3.71 3.96 11.24
N GLU A 127 4.42 3.01 11.84
CA GLU A 127 5.71 3.26 12.50
C GLU A 127 6.76 3.79 11.52
N ARG A 128 6.84 3.23 10.31
CA ARG A 128 7.74 3.70 9.28
C ARG A 128 7.44 5.14 8.86
N LEU A 129 6.16 5.46 8.65
CA LEU A 129 5.72 6.83 8.35
C LEU A 129 6.07 7.79 9.49
N LYS A 130 5.88 7.37 10.74
CA LYS A 130 6.24 8.14 11.93
C LYS A 130 7.74 8.43 12.02
N VAL A 131 8.58 7.44 11.73
CA VAL A 131 10.05 7.61 11.75
C VAL A 131 10.51 8.56 10.64
N LEU A 132 9.92 8.46 9.44
CA LEU A 132 10.38 9.23 8.27
C LEU A 132 9.82 10.67 8.23
N PHE A 133 8.59 10.87 8.70
CA PHE A 133 7.88 12.15 8.56
C PHE A 133 7.53 12.82 9.90
N GLY A 134 7.78 12.16 11.04
CA GLY A 134 7.45 12.71 12.36
C GLY A 134 5.97 13.03 12.47
N ASN A 135 5.62 14.30 12.67
CA ASN A 135 4.24 14.78 12.76
C ASN A 135 3.66 15.25 11.41
N ALA A 136 4.43 15.19 10.32
CA ALA A 136 4.02 15.70 9.01
C ALA A 136 3.20 14.71 8.18
N TYR A 137 3.01 13.47 8.65
CA TYR A 137 2.14 12.49 8.01
C TYR A 137 0.79 12.37 8.73
N ARG A 138 -0.19 11.83 8.01
CA ARG A 138 -1.43 11.34 8.60
C ARG A 138 -1.72 9.97 8.03
N MET A 139 -2.23 9.08 8.88
CA MET A 139 -2.73 7.78 8.47
C MET A 139 -3.99 7.49 9.29
N TRP A 140 -5.06 7.08 8.63
CA TRP A 140 -6.28 6.66 9.31
C TRP A 140 -6.96 5.53 8.55
N ILE A 141 -7.83 4.81 9.25
CA ILE A 141 -8.47 3.60 8.77
C ILE A 141 -9.95 3.71 9.06
N ASP A 142 -10.77 3.60 8.01
CA ASP A 142 -12.22 3.50 8.10
C ASP A 142 -12.63 2.10 7.67
N SER A 143 -13.33 1.38 8.54
CA SER A 143 -13.82 0.04 8.20
C SER A 143 -15.11 -0.28 8.92
N GLN A 144 -15.99 -1.00 8.24
CA GLN A 144 -17.24 -1.50 8.83
C GLN A 144 -17.43 -2.95 8.39
N PRO A 145 -17.88 -3.85 9.30
CA PRO A 145 -18.21 -5.22 8.94
C PRO A 145 -19.14 -5.28 7.72
N GLY A 146 -18.76 -6.07 6.72
CA GLY A 146 -19.48 -6.26 5.46
C GLY A 146 -19.34 -5.14 4.43
N LYS A 147 -18.66 -4.03 4.74
CA LYS A 147 -18.47 -2.89 3.82
C LYS A 147 -17.02 -2.68 3.37
N GLY A 148 -16.10 -3.51 3.84
CA GLY A 148 -14.68 -3.41 3.50
C GLY A 148 -13.88 -2.44 4.36
N THR A 149 -12.72 -2.06 3.86
CA THR A 149 -11.71 -1.28 4.61
C THR A 149 -11.14 -0.20 3.71
N ARG A 150 -10.93 1.00 4.27
CA ARG A 150 -10.30 2.14 3.60
C ARG A 150 -9.14 2.60 4.46
N ILE A 151 -7.94 2.62 3.89
CA ILE A 151 -6.72 3.11 4.54
C ILE A 151 -6.27 4.35 3.78
N GLN A 152 -6.23 5.48 4.46
CA GLN A 152 -5.86 6.76 3.89
C GLN A 152 -4.53 7.21 4.48
N ILE A 153 -3.64 7.69 3.61
CA ILE A 153 -2.28 8.12 3.95
C ILE A 153 -2.04 9.48 3.29
N GLU A 154 -1.56 10.42 4.09
CA GLU A 154 -1.08 11.71 3.63
C GLU A 154 0.36 11.90 4.05
N VAL A 155 1.24 12.13 3.07
CA VAL A 155 2.67 12.41 3.32
C VAL A 155 3.09 13.65 2.54
N PRO A 156 4.01 14.47 3.08
CA PRO A 156 4.58 15.56 2.32
C PRO A 156 5.33 15.02 1.11
N GLU A 157 5.27 15.75 0.01
CA GLU A 157 6.12 15.49 -1.14
C GLU A 157 7.59 15.62 -0.72
N LEU A 158 8.35 14.55 -0.95
CA LEU A 158 9.80 14.62 -0.85
C LEU A 158 10.31 15.23 -2.14
N GLN A 159 10.74 16.49 -2.05
CA GLN A 159 11.54 17.06 -3.12
C GLN A 159 12.81 16.21 -3.24
N SER A 160 13.05 15.69 -4.44
CA SER A 160 14.34 15.10 -4.77
C SER A 160 15.38 16.22 -4.71
N THR A 161 15.95 16.47 -3.53
CA THR A 161 17.20 17.20 -3.42
C THR A 161 18.32 16.24 -3.82
N LEU A 162 18.28 15.76 -5.07
CA LEU A 162 19.48 15.28 -5.72
C LEU A 162 20.34 16.51 -5.96
N ALA A 163 21.25 16.71 -5.01
CA ALA A 163 22.42 17.53 -5.07
C ALA A 163 22.93 17.72 -6.51
N ALA A 164 22.54 18.85 -7.10
CA ALA A 164 23.48 19.67 -7.85
C ALA A 164 24.57 20.12 -6.85
N VAL A 165 25.49 19.21 -6.53
CA VAL A 165 26.82 19.58 -6.11
C VAL A 165 27.70 19.22 -7.28
N SER A 166 28.12 20.30 -7.92
CA SER A 166 29.02 20.45 -9.07
C SER A 166 30.19 19.49 -9.12
#